data_AF-A0A3D3VSL7-F1
#
_entry.id   AF-A0A3D3VSL7-F1
#
_cell.length_a   1.000
_cell.length_b   1.000
_cell.length_c   1.000
_cell.angle_alpha   90.00
_cell.angle_beta   90.00
_cell.angle_gamma   90.00
#
_symmetry.space_group_name_H-M   'P 1'
#
loop_
_entity.id
_entity.type
_entity.pdbx_description
1 polymer ?
#
loop_
_entity_poly.entity_id
_entity_poly.type
_entity_poly.pdbx_seq_one_letter_code
_entity_poly.pdbx_strand_id
1 'polypeptide(L)'
;MSSERSIEGMAIEQEMIADAHSLESHLLGMKEALGGKWADRVVIGMPSRDVLLRIVEMPAMEISDAREALKWDFDKYFPFPYSDATFDLGPVSSPVEGEKESIRYIVAAARLHVVNSLLDIARRVGIKTEAVEPVNVALYRCVKGSGLRPAEGTMVVSVGKNSSQIVVGYGDDGVLYRTLLVGGGSPP
;
A
#
# COMPACT_ATOMS: atom_id res chain seq x y z
N MET A 1 3.21 29.72 3.09
CA MET A 1 1.84 29.23 3.37
C MET A 1 1.42 28.36 2.19
N SER A 2 1.58 27.04 2.30
CA SER A 2 1.04 26.13 1.29
C SER A 2 -0.46 26.06 1.55
N SER A 3 -1.27 26.69 0.69
CA SER A 3 -2.71 26.55 0.77
C SER A 3 -3.05 25.10 0.39
N GLU A 4 -3.42 24.27 1.37
CA GLU A 4 -4.13 23.03 1.07
C GLU A 4 -5.39 23.42 0.29
N ARG A 5 -5.37 23.20 -1.03
CA ARG A 5 -6.58 23.32 -1.83
C ARG A 5 -7.51 22.21 -1.36
N SER A 6 -8.66 22.58 -0.82
CA SER A 6 -9.73 21.62 -0.55
C SER A 6 -10.13 21.01 -1.89
N ILE A 7 -9.88 19.72 -2.01
CA ILE A 7 -10.23 18.94 -3.19
C ILE A 7 -11.75 18.67 -3.10
N GLU A 8 -12.55 19.27 -3.99
CA GLU A 8 -14.00 19.03 -4.06
C GLU A 8 -14.29 17.67 -4.71
N GLY A 9 -15.13 16.85 -4.06
CA GLY A 9 -15.42 15.47 -4.45
C GLY A 9 -14.61 14.46 -3.63
N MET A 10 -15.23 13.35 -3.21
CA MET A 10 -14.57 12.31 -2.42
C MET A 10 -14.05 11.19 -3.33
N ALA A 11 -12.94 11.47 -4.04
CA ALA A 11 -12.25 10.44 -4.82
C ALA A 11 -11.82 9.25 -3.95
N ILE A 12 -11.37 9.55 -2.73
CA ILE A 12 -11.00 8.59 -1.69
C ILE A 12 -11.95 8.74 -0.51
N GLU A 13 -12.61 7.67 -0.11
CA GLU A 13 -13.39 7.61 1.13
C GLU A 13 -12.91 6.47 2.01
N GLN A 14 -12.75 6.78 3.30
CA GLN A 14 -12.34 5.80 4.30
C GLN A 14 -11.15 4.95 3.83
N GLU A 15 -10.11 5.55 3.27
CA GLU A 15 -8.92 4.85 2.75
C GLU A 15 -9.18 3.86 1.59
N MET A 16 -10.21 4.09 0.79
CA MET A 16 -10.50 3.34 -0.44
C MET A 16 -10.80 4.29 -1.61
N ILE A 17 -10.50 3.88 -2.84
CA ILE A 17 -10.96 4.58 -4.05
C ILE A 17 -12.48 4.44 -4.17
N ALA A 18 -13.20 5.55 -4.01
CA ALA A 18 -14.66 5.59 -4.02
C ALA A 18 -15.23 6.10 -5.34
N ASP A 19 -14.56 7.06 -5.99
CA ASP A 19 -15.01 7.66 -7.25
C ASP A 19 -13.83 7.86 -8.21
N ALA A 20 -13.82 7.04 -9.26
CA ALA A 20 -12.82 7.07 -10.32
C ALA A 20 -12.83 8.36 -11.16
N HIS A 21 -14.00 8.95 -11.39
CA HIS A 21 -14.12 10.17 -12.18
C HIS A 21 -13.64 11.40 -11.40
N SER A 22 -13.99 11.45 -10.11
CA SER A 22 -13.47 12.42 -9.16
C SER A 22 -11.95 12.31 -9.05
N LEU A 23 -11.41 11.08 -8.92
CA LEU A 23 -9.96 10.83 -8.87
C LEU A 23 -9.24 11.36 -10.12
N GLU A 24 -9.77 11.08 -11.32
CA GLU A 24 -9.20 11.59 -12.56
C GLU A 24 -9.16 13.12 -12.59
N SER A 25 -10.26 13.76 -12.19
CA SER A 25 -10.36 15.23 -12.13
C SER A 25 -9.34 15.83 -11.17
N HIS A 26 -9.11 15.20 -10.01
CA HIS A 26 -8.10 15.65 -9.04
C HIS A 26 -6.68 15.47 -9.54
N LEU A 27 -6.38 14.37 -10.22
CA LEU A 27 -5.07 14.15 -10.82
C LEU A 27 -4.80 15.19 -11.93
N LEU A 28 -5.78 15.56 -12.74
CA LEU A 28 -5.64 16.66 -13.71
C LEU A 28 -5.37 18.00 -13.02
N GLY A 29 -6.11 18.33 -11.95
CA GLY A 29 -5.84 19.53 -11.17
C GLY A 29 -4.44 19.55 -10.53
N MET A 30 -3.97 18.40 -10.05
CA MET A 30 -2.60 18.24 -9.54
C MET A 30 -1.56 18.44 -10.65
N LYS A 31 -1.81 17.92 -11.87
CA LYS A 31 -0.93 18.14 -13.03
C LYS A 31 -0.76 19.62 -13.35
N GLU A 32 -1.86 20.38 -13.34
CA GLU A 32 -1.82 21.83 -13.57
C GLU A 32 -1.02 22.55 -12.48
N ALA A 33 -1.25 22.20 -11.20
CA ALA A 33 -0.50 22.77 -10.08
C ALA A 33 1.01 22.47 -10.14
N LEU A 34 1.40 21.36 -10.77
CA LEU A 34 2.79 20.97 -11.01
C LEU A 34 3.40 21.56 -12.30
N GLY A 35 2.72 22.49 -12.98
CA GLY A 35 3.21 23.12 -14.21
C GLY A 35 2.88 22.35 -15.50
N GLY A 36 1.84 21.51 -15.46
CA GLY A 36 1.27 20.84 -16.63
C GLY A 36 1.97 19.54 -17.05
N LYS A 37 2.93 19.04 -16.26
CA LYS A 37 3.72 17.85 -16.59
C LYS A 37 3.88 16.93 -15.37
N TRP A 38 3.93 15.63 -15.64
CA TRP A 38 4.31 14.62 -14.66
C TRP A 38 5.82 14.37 -14.71
N ALA A 39 6.35 13.80 -13.63
CA ALA A 39 7.69 13.20 -13.64
C ALA A 39 7.75 12.02 -14.62
N ASP A 40 8.95 11.67 -15.09
CA ASP A 40 9.14 10.62 -16.09
C ASP A 40 8.78 9.21 -15.61
N ARG A 41 8.93 8.95 -14.31
CA ARG A 41 8.56 7.69 -13.66
C ARG A 41 7.87 8.01 -12.35
N VAL A 42 6.66 7.49 -12.17
CA VAL A 42 5.82 7.76 -10.99
C VAL A 42 5.48 6.44 -10.30
N VAL A 43 5.75 6.37 -9.00
CA VAL A 43 5.24 5.29 -8.15
C VAL A 43 3.94 5.78 -7.51
N ILE A 44 2.87 4.99 -7.62
CA ILE A 44 1.55 5.35 -7.10
C ILE A 44 1.27 4.56 -5.82
N GLY A 45 0.89 5.28 -4.77
CA GLY A 45 0.41 4.69 -3.52
C GLY A 45 -1.06 4.29 -3.61
N MET A 46 -1.37 3.01 -3.40
CA MET A 46 -2.73 2.51 -3.23
C MET A 46 -3.26 2.81 -1.83
N PRO A 47 -4.52 3.28 -1.70
CA PRO A 47 -5.15 3.48 -0.40
C PRO A 47 -5.12 2.22 0.46
N SER A 48 -4.96 2.39 1.78
CA SER A 48 -4.59 1.28 2.66
C SER A 48 -5.68 0.23 2.85
N ARG A 49 -6.95 0.53 2.54
CA ARG A 49 -8.04 -0.46 2.57
C ARG A 49 -8.31 -1.13 1.22
N ASP A 50 -7.70 -0.66 0.13
CA ASP A 50 -7.74 -1.34 -1.17
C ASP A 50 -6.69 -2.46 -1.31
N VAL A 51 -5.73 -2.52 -0.38
CA VAL A 51 -4.69 -3.55 -0.33
C VAL A 51 -4.73 -4.30 0.99
N LEU A 52 -4.85 -5.62 0.94
CA LEU A 52 -4.69 -6.50 2.09
C LEU A 52 -3.24 -6.91 2.25
N LEU A 53 -2.67 -6.61 3.42
CA LEU A 53 -1.33 -7.03 3.82
C LEU A 53 -1.44 -8.18 4.83
N ARG A 54 -0.81 -9.31 4.51
CA ARG A 54 -0.78 -10.49 5.38
C ARG A 54 0.60 -11.12 5.40
N ILE A 55 1.04 -11.57 6.58
CA ILE A 55 2.20 -12.46 6.69
C ILE A 55 1.74 -13.87 6.35
N VAL A 56 2.44 -14.48 5.39
CA VAL A 56 2.25 -15.87 4.97
C VAL A 56 3.56 -16.61 5.22
N GLU A 57 3.48 -17.74 5.91
CA GLU A 57 4.62 -18.62 6.18
C GLU A 57 4.59 -19.78 5.19
N MET A 58 5.71 -20.01 4.51
CA MET A 58 5.85 -21.04 3.47
C MET A 58 7.17 -21.78 3.67
N PRO A 59 7.31 -23.03 3.17
CA PRO A 59 8.61 -23.71 3.16
C PRO A 59 9.69 -22.88 2.47
N ALA A 60 10.95 -23.06 2.87
CA ALA A 60 12.07 -22.38 2.26
C ALA A 60 12.22 -22.79 0.78
N MET A 61 12.06 -21.81 -0.11
CA MET A 61 12.16 -21.96 -1.56
C MET A 61 12.52 -20.61 -2.20
N GLU A 62 12.88 -20.63 -3.48
CA GLU A 62 13.11 -19.40 -4.25
C GLU A 62 11.84 -18.54 -4.33
N ILE A 63 12.00 -17.21 -4.38
CA ILE A 63 10.86 -16.28 -4.34
C ILE A 63 9.90 -16.44 -5.52
N SER A 64 10.40 -16.89 -6.68
CA SER A 64 9.57 -17.25 -7.84
C SER A 64 8.67 -18.44 -7.55
N ASP A 65 9.20 -19.44 -6.85
CA ASP A 65 8.47 -20.67 -6.52
C ASP A 65 7.45 -20.38 -5.42
N ALA A 66 7.80 -19.55 -4.43
CA ALA A 66 6.87 -19.07 -3.41
C ALA A 66 5.68 -18.34 -4.05
N ARG A 67 5.93 -17.53 -5.10
CA ARG A 67 4.88 -16.83 -5.84
C ARG A 67 3.95 -17.79 -6.58
N GLU A 68 4.47 -18.84 -7.21
CA GLU A 68 3.64 -19.84 -7.87
C GLU A 68 2.87 -20.70 -6.87
N ALA A 69 3.50 -21.13 -5.79
CA ALA A 69 2.88 -21.91 -4.72
C ALA A 69 1.74 -21.13 -4.05
N LEU A 70 1.92 -19.82 -3.80
CA LEU A 70 0.88 -19.00 -3.17
C LEU A 70 -0.40 -18.91 -4.01
N LYS A 71 -0.35 -19.06 -5.34
CA LYS A 71 -1.56 -19.05 -6.18
C LYS A 71 -2.52 -20.18 -5.83
N TRP A 72 -1.97 -21.35 -5.47
CA TRP A 72 -2.77 -22.52 -5.09
C TRP A 72 -3.44 -22.35 -3.73
N ASP A 73 -2.80 -21.61 -2.83
CA ASP A 73 -3.23 -21.41 -1.45
C ASP A 73 -3.81 -20.01 -1.19
N PHE A 74 -3.94 -19.18 -2.21
CA PHE A 74 -4.31 -17.76 -2.10
C PHE A 74 -5.61 -17.56 -1.31
N ASP A 75 -6.62 -18.37 -1.64
CA ASP A 75 -7.96 -18.30 -1.07
C ASP A 75 -7.99 -18.69 0.42
N LYS A 76 -6.94 -19.37 0.94
CA LYS A 76 -6.77 -19.61 2.38
C LYS A 76 -6.42 -18.33 3.14
N TYR A 77 -5.77 -17.38 2.47
CA TYR A 77 -5.27 -16.16 3.07
C TYR A 77 -6.13 -14.94 2.76
N PHE A 78 -6.80 -14.87 1.61
CA PHE A 78 -7.51 -13.67 1.17
C PHE A 78 -9.01 -13.91 0.96
N PRO A 79 -9.88 -12.92 1.24
CA PRO A 79 -11.33 -13.06 1.18
C PRO A 79 -11.91 -12.90 -0.23
N PHE A 80 -11.12 -13.16 -1.27
CA PHE A 80 -11.50 -13.12 -2.68
C PHE A 80 -10.63 -14.11 -3.47
N PRO A 81 -11.12 -14.65 -4.60
CA PRO A 81 -10.40 -15.68 -5.33
C PRO A 81 -9.16 -15.12 -6.02
N TYR A 82 -8.15 -15.98 -6.23
CA TYR A 82 -6.95 -15.63 -7.01
C TYR A 82 -7.29 -15.06 -8.41
N SER A 83 -8.36 -15.55 -9.06
CA SER A 83 -8.78 -15.06 -10.38
C SER A 83 -9.10 -13.56 -10.43
N ASP A 84 -9.48 -12.99 -9.28
CA ASP A 84 -9.87 -11.60 -9.14
C ASP A 84 -8.78 -10.76 -8.45
N ALA A 85 -7.61 -11.35 -8.23
CA ALA A 85 -6.52 -10.79 -7.46
C ALA A 85 -5.33 -10.38 -8.33
N THR A 86 -4.63 -9.35 -7.87
CA THR A 86 -3.21 -9.16 -8.15
C THR A 86 -2.48 -9.12 -6.82
N PHE A 87 -1.28 -9.68 -6.76
CA PHE A 87 -0.49 -9.67 -5.53
C PHE A 87 1.00 -9.59 -5.80
N ASP A 88 1.71 -9.11 -4.79
CA ASP A 88 3.16 -9.21 -4.68
C ASP A 88 3.57 -9.71 -3.30
N LEU A 89 4.78 -10.26 -3.20
CA LEU A 89 5.32 -10.76 -1.94
C LEU A 89 6.81 -10.47 -1.80
N GLY A 90 7.22 -10.22 -0.56
CA GLY A 90 8.62 -10.04 -0.19
C GLY A 90 8.92 -10.76 1.13
N PRO A 91 10.13 -11.33 1.30
CA PRO A 91 10.52 -11.93 2.56
C PRO A 91 10.55 -10.87 3.66
N VAL A 92 10.21 -11.25 4.88
CA VAL A 92 10.29 -10.37 6.05
C VAL A 92 10.94 -11.06 7.23
N SER A 93 11.75 -10.29 7.94
CA SER A 93 12.33 -10.66 9.22
C SER A 93 11.25 -10.62 10.30
N SER A 94 11.38 -11.48 11.31
CA SER A 94 10.47 -11.51 12.46
C SER A 94 11.25 -11.74 13.76
N PRO A 95 10.84 -11.13 14.88
CA PRO A 95 11.41 -11.40 16.19
C PRO A 95 11.06 -12.79 16.74
N VAL A 96 9.98 -13.39 16.22
CA VAL A 96 9.55 -14.75 16.60
C VAL A 96 10.30 -15.74 15.71
N GLU A 97 11.01 -16.71 16.31
CA GLU A 97 11.58 -17.85 15.58
C GLU A 97 10.44 -18.60 14.86
N GLY A 98 10.56 -18.77 13.54
CA GLY A 98 9.71 -19.66 12.76
C GLY A 98 10.19 -21.11 12.87
N GLU A 99 9.52 -22.02 12.18
CA GLU A 99 10.09 -23.34 11.95
C GLU A 99 11.43 -23.20 11.20
N LYS A 100 12.41 -24.07 11.52
CA LYS A 100 13.78 -23.93 10.99
C LYS A 100 13.88 -23.98 9.45
N GLU A 101 12.82 -24.38 8.77
CA GLU A 101 12.75 -24.54 7.31
C GLU A 101 11.65 -23.68 6.67
N SER A 102 11.14 -22.66 7.36
CA SER A 102 10.12 -21.76 6.81
C SER A 102 10.65 -20.34 6.58
N ILE A 103 10.08 -19.68 5.57
CA ILE A 103 10.29 -18.27 5.28
C ILE A 103 8.94 -17.55 5.43
N ARG A 104 8.96 -16.38 6.08
CA ARG A 104 7.80 -15.51 6.18
C ARG A 104 7.84 -14.47 5.09
N TYR A 105 6.71 -14.30 4.42
CA TYR A 105 6.51 -13.32 3.37
C TYR A 105 5.44 -12.34 3.80
N ILE A 106 5.70 -11.04 3.65
CA ILE A 106 4.62 -10.07 3.58
C ILE A 106 4.01 -10.15 2.19
N VAL A 107 2.71 -10.41 2.10
CA VAL A 107 1.96 -10.47 0.87
C VAL A 107 1.03 -9.27 0.81
N ALA A 108 1.13 -8.49 -0.26
CA ALA A 108 0.23 -7.41 -0.60
C ALA A 108 -0.71 -7.88 -1.71
N ALA A 109 -2.00 -8.02 -1.41
CA ALA A 109 -3.00 -8.43 -2.38
C ALA A 109 -4.10 -7.38 -2.54
N ALA A 110 -4.48 -7.10 -3.78
CA ALA A 110 -5.55 -6.17 -4.12
C ALA A 110 -6.47 -6.81 -5.16
N ARG A 111 -7.71 -6.31 -5.26
CA ARG A 111 -8.60 -6.72 -6.34
C ARG A 111 -8.06 -6.19 -7.66
N LEU A 112 -7.92 -7.07 -8.65
CA LEU A 112 -7.33 -6.77 -9.95
C LEU A 112 -8.05 -5.61 -10.65
N HIS A 113 -9.38 -5.56 -10.59
CA HIS A 113 -10.15 -4.48 -11.23
C HIS A 113 -9.89 -3.09 -10.61
N VAL A 114 -9.60 -3.01 -9.30
CA VAL A 114 -9.31 -1.74 -8.61
C VAL A 114 -7.96 -1.20 -9.09
N VAL A 115 -6.95 -2.09 -9.14
CA VAL A 115 -5.61 -1.73 -9.65
C VAL A 115 -5.67 -1.34 -11.12
N ASN A 116 -6.39 -2.10 -11.96
CA ASN A 116 -6.55 -1.77 -13.37
C ASN A 116 -7.27 -0.42 -13.58
N SER A 117 -8.33 -0.15 -12.82
CA SER A 117 -9.04 1.13 -12.86
C SER A 117 -8.09 2.30 -12.55
N LEU A 118 -7.28 2.18 -11.49
CA LEU A 118 -6.27 3.19 -11.14
C LEU A 118 -5.24 3.39 -12.26
N LEU A 119 -4.72 2.29 -12.84
CA LEU A 119 -3.74 2.34 -13.91
C LEU A 119 -4.31 2.96 -15.20
N ASP A 120 -5.58 2.69 -15.49
CA ASP A 120 -6.27 3.28 -16.65
C ASP A 120 -6.46 4.78 -16.46
N ILE A 121 -6.88 5.22 -15.26
CA ILE A 121 -6.95 6.65 -14.91
C ILE A 121 -5.57 7.30 -15.04
N ALA A 122 -4.54 6.70 -14.44
CA ALA A 122 -3.16 7.20 -14.51
C ALA A 122 -2.70 7.38 -15.97
N ARG A 123 -2.98 6.40 -16.83
CA ARG A 123 -2.68 6.48 -18.27
C ARG A 123 -3.43 7.62 -18.96
N ARG A 124 -4.73 7.81 -18.70
CA ARG A 124 -5.55 8.88 -19.29
C ARG A 124 -5.05 10.27 -18.94
N VAL A 125 -4.59 10.47 -17.70
CA VAL A 125 -4.03 11.77 -17.26
C VAL A 125 -2.56 11.96 -17.68
N GLY A 126 -1.93 10.94 -18.26
CA GLY A 126 -0.58 10.95 -18.81
C GLY A 126 0.53 10.61 -17.82
N ILE A 127 0.22 9.95 -16.70
CA ILE A 127 1.21 9.44 -15.76
C ILE A 127 1.90 8.22 -16.37
N LYS A 128 3.24 8.19 -16.30
CA LYS A 128 4.06 7.01 -16.61
C LYS A 128 4.28 6.23 -15.32
N THR A 129 3.40 5.28 -15.03
CA THR A 129 3.46 4.48 -13.80
C THR A 129 4.63 3.50 -13.87
N GLU A 130 5.54 3.60 -12.89
CA GLU A 130 6.66 2.69 -12.69
C GLU A 130 6.27 1.50 -11.81
N ALA A 131 5.58 1.79 -10.71
CA ALA A 131 5.15 0.80 -9.75
C ALA A 131 3.89 1.29 -9.03
N VAL A 132 3.18 0.33 -8.43
CA VAL A 132 2.05 0.57 -7.55
C VAL A 132 2.35 -0.15 -6.24
N GLU A 133 2.25 0.54 -5.12
CA GLU A 133 2.53 -0.03 -3.81
C GLU A 133 1.50 0.42 -2.77
N PRO A 134 1.34 -0.30 -1.65
CA PRO A 134 0.49 0.16 -0.55
C PRO A 134 1.07 1.42 0.13
N VAL A 135 0.22 2.43 0.40
CA VAL A 135 0.66 3.69 1.05
C VAL A 135 1.31 3.49 2.41
N ASN A 136 0.91 2.46 3.15
CA ASN A 136 1.45 2.14 4.47
C ASN A 136 2.85 1.50 4.42
N VAL A 137 3.18 0.78 3.34
CA VAL A 137 4.55 0.31 3.07
C VAL A 137 5.45 1.51 2.74
N ALA A 138 4.97 2.41 1.87
CA ALA A 138 5.67 3.66 1.56
C ALA A 138 5.90 4.52 2.81
N LEU A 139 4.88 4.67 3.67
CA LEU A 139 4.97 5.39 4.94
C LEU A 139 6.08 4.84 5.83
N TYR A 140 6.13 3.53 6.00
CA TYR A 140 7.15 2.90 6.84
C TYR A 140 8.56 3.16 6.30
N ARG A 141 8.74 3.02 4.98
CA ARG A 141 10.01 3.33 4.30
C ARG A 141 10.42 4.79 4.48
N CYS A 142 9.48 5.73 4.37
CA CYS A 142 9.75 7.16 4.59
C CYS A 142 10.22 7.47 6.01
N VAL A 143 9.57 6.87 7.02
CA VAL A 143 9.92 7.10 8.43
C VAL A 143 11.25 6.49 8.80
N LYS A 144 11.54 5.29 8.29
CA LYS A 144 12.83 4.62 8.51
C LYS A 144 14.00 5.46 8.00
N GLY A 145 13.86 6.04 6.81
CA GLY A 145 14.87 6.89 6.20
C GLY A 145 16.25 6.22 6.14
N SER A 146 17.30 6.97 5.82
CA SER A 146 18.67 6.46 5.74
C SER A 146 19.47 6.61 7.04
N GLY A 147 18.84 6.98 8.16
CA GLY A 147 19.55 7.50 9.33
C GLY A 147 19.07 7.06 10.71
N LEU A 148 18.00 6.26 10.80
CA LEU A 148 17.63 5.67 12.09
C LEU A 148 18.58 4.52 12.40
N ARG A 149 19.14 4.52 13.62
CA ARG A 149 19.86 3.35 14.15
C ARG A 149 18.94 2.13 14.02
N PRO A 150 19.45 0.92 13.73
CA PRO A 150 18.65 -0.28 13.74
C PRO A 150 18.00 -0.42 15.12
N ALA A 151 16.72 -0.05 15.22
CA ALA A 151 15.89 -0.39 16.36
C ALA A 151 15.33 -1.76 16.06
N GLU A 152 15.48 -2.70 16.99
CA GLU A 152 14.97 -4.06 16.82
C GLU A 152 13.46 -4.03 16.54
N GLY A 153 12.70 -3.18 17.23
CA GLY A 153 11.28 -2.92 16.95
C GLY A 153 10.99 -1.45 16.71
N THR A 154 10.14 -1.14 15.73
CA THR A 154 9.66 0.22 15.44
C THR A 154 8.14 0.21 15.32
N MET A 155 7.47 1.17 15.95
CA MET A 155 6.05 1.46 15.70
C MET A 155 5.90 2.86 15.10
N VAL A 156 5.26 2.92 13.94
CA VAL A 156 4.91 4.15 13.24
C VAL A 156 3.41 4.36 13.37
N VAL A 157 3.02 5.53 13.88
CA VAL A 157 1.62 5.97 13.90
C VAL A 157 1.52 7.25 13.10
N SER A 158 0.83 7.20 11.96
CA SER A 158 0.50 8.37 11.15
C SER A 158 -0.96 8.70 11.33
N VAL A 159 -1.25 9.86 11.93
CA VAL A 159 -2.61 10.32 12.22
C VAL A 159 -3.02 11.32 11.14
N GLY A 160 -3.91 10.90 10.25
CA GLY A 160 -4.55 11.75 9.26
C GLY A 160 -5.82 12.42 9.80
N LYS A 161 -6.54 13.13 8.92
CA LYS A 161 -7.80 13.80 9.28
C LYS A 161 -8.89 12.80 9.68
N ASN A 162 -9.12 11.78 8.85
CA ASN A 162 -10.25 10.83 9.01
C ASN A 162 -9.80 9.42 9.44
N SER A 163 -8.52 9.12 9.32
CA SER A 163 -7.97 7.79 9.57
C SER A 163 -6.58 7.88 10.19
N SER A 164 -6.14 6.79 10.81
CA SER A 164 -4.79 6.62 11.31
C SER A 164 -4.20 5.32 10.77
N GLN A 165 -2.95 5.37 10.33
CA GLN A 165 -2.19 4.22 9.87
C GLN A 165 -1.19 3.83 10.97
N ILE A 166 -1.21 2.55 11.35
CA ILE A 166 -0.28 1.98 12.32
C ILE A 166 0.55 0.92 11.59
N VAL A 167 1.86 1.08 11.64
CA VAL A 167 2.81 0.08 11.16
C VAL A 167 3.72 -0.34 12.29
N VAL A 168 3.82 -1.64 12.55
CA VAL A 168 4.84 -2.21 13.43
C VAL A 168 5.83 -2.94 12.56
N GLY A 169 7.11 -2.67 12.75
CA GLY A 169 8.19 -3.31 12.02
C GLY A 169 9.27 -3.84 12.94
N TYR A 170 10.03 -4.78 12.40
CA TYR A 170 11.20 -5.40 13.02
C TYR A 170 12.39 -5.26 12.08
N GLY A 171 13.49 -4.69 12.57
CA GLY A 171 14.60 -4.29 11.70
C GLY A 171 14.14 -3.28 10.63
N ASP A 172 14.23 -3.68 9.36
CA ASP A 172 13.81 -2.87 8.21
C ASP A 172 12.48 -3.33 7.58
N ASP A 173 11.87 -4.38 8.15
CA ASP A 173 10.66 -4.99 7.61
C ASP A 173 9.43 -4.61 8.43
N GLY A 174 8.39 -4.09 7.77
CA GLY A 174 7.08 -3.93 8.40
C GLY A 174 6.37 -5.28 8.51
N VAL A 175 5.97 -5.66 9.72
CA VAL A 175 5.38 -6.96 10.04
C VAL A 175 3.88 -6.88 10.40
N LEU A 176 3.39 -5.69 10.74
CA LEU A 176 1.98 -5.44 11.01
C LEU A 176 1.56 -4.12 10.41
N TYR A 177 0.46 -4.15 9.67
CA TYR A 177 -0.16 -2.96 9.09
C TYR A 177 -1.62 -2.89 9.52
N ARG A 178 -2.03 -1.76 10.08
CA ARG A 178 -3.41 -1.52 10.53
C ARG A 178 -3.85 -0.13 10.12
N THR A 179 -5.11 -0.07 9.69
CA THR A 179 -5.79 1.16 9.37
C THR A 179 -6.97 1.30 10.32
N LEU A 180 -7.00 2.40 11.05
CA LEU A 180 -8.12 2.77 11.90
C LEU A 180 -8.87 3.91 11.23
N LEU A 181 -10.19 3.81 11.11
CA LEU A 181 -11.05 4.88 10.60
C LEU A 181 -11.34 5.93 11.69
N VAL A 182 -10.27 6.34 12.37
CA VAL A 182 -10.25 7.38 13.40
C VAL A 182 -9.04 8.26 13.11
N GLY A 183 -9.27 9.55 12.93
CA GLY A 183 -8.22 10.54 12.71
C GLY A 183 -8.32 11.71 13.68
N GLY A 184 -7.55 12.76 13.42
CA GLY A 184 -7.53 13.99 14.23
C GLY A 184 -8.61 15.02 13.87
N GLY A 185 -9.46 14.73 12.88
CA GLY A 185 -10.59 15.57 12.51
C GLY A 185 -11.63 15.65 13.63
N SER A 186 -12.40 16.75 13.64
CA SER A 186 -13.54 16.86 14.54
C SER A 186 -14.50 15.69 14.32
N PRO A 187 -15.05 15.08 15.39
CA PRO A 187 -16.11 14.10 15.24
C PRO A 187 -17.29 14.73 14.47
N PRO A 188 -18.04 13.93 13.71
CA PRO A 188 -19.23 14.39 13.00
C PRO A 188 -20.29 14.99 13.95
#